data_AF-A0A4R8XJP9-F1
#
_entry.id   AF-A0A4R8XJP9-F1
#
_cell.length_a   1.000
_cell.length_b   1.000
_cell.length_c   1.000
_cell.angle_alpha   90.00
_cell.angle_beta   90.00
_cell.angle_gamma   90.00
#
_symmetry.space_group_name_H-M   'P 1'
#
loop_
_entity.id
_entity.type
_entity.pdbx_description
1 polymer ?
#
loop_
_entity_poly.entity_id
_entity_poly.type
_entity_poly.pdbx_seq_one_letter_code
_entity_poly.pdbx_strand_id
1 'polypeptide(L)'
;MSLRRAASDEAKSRFVSVLVSELGLSAGGGLGVVVAHDASRAARRSRLGLDDSGDIAVIEGDEVHRRVLEALALYTYGDARECSAATQWITSAQEGV
;
A
#
# COMPACT_ATOMS: atom_id res chain seq x y z
N MET A 1 6.84 2.31 8.89
CA MET A 1 6.23 1.44 7.87
C MET A 1 6.90 0.07 7.92
N SER A 2 6.16 -1.02 7.77
CA SER A 2 6.72 -2.38 7.74
C SER A 2 6.08 -3.23 6.65
N LEU A 3 6.87 -4.09 6.01
CA LEU A 3 6.35 -5.12 5.13
C LEU A 3 5.86 -6.33 5.91
N ARG A 4 4.80 -6.94 5.38
CA ARG A 4 4.12 -8.09 5.94
C ARG A 4 3.70 -9.04 4.84
N ARG A 5 3.53 -10.32 5.20
CA ARG A 5 3.04 -11.36 4.29
C ARG A 5 1.62 -11.79 4.65
N ALA A 6 0.73 -11.81 3.66
CA ALA A 6 -0.57 -12.47 3.78
C ALA A 6 -0.43 -14.00 3.74
N ALA A 7 -1.35 -14.71 4.42
CA ALA A 7 -1.36 -16.16 4.43
C ALA A 7 -1.80 -16.79 3.10
N SER A 8 -2.48 -16.03 2.25
CA SER A 8 -2.91 -16.45 0.90
C SER A 8 -3.21 -15.24 0.02
N ASP A 9 -3.32 -15.46 -1.29
CA ASP A 9 -3.68 -14.41 -2.25
C ASP A 9 -5.10 -13.87 -2.01
N GLU A 10 -6.02 -14.70 -1.51
CA GLU A 10 -7.37 -14.27 -1.11
C GLU A 10 -7.37 -13.41 0.16
N ALA A 11 -6.38 -13.60 1.04
CA ALA A 11 -6.18 -12.71 2.18
C ALA A 11 -5.57 -11.39 1.71
N LYS A 12 -4.61 -11.45 0.79
CA LYS A 12 -3.93 -10.29 0.19
C LYS A 12 -4.91 -9.38 -0.56
N SER A 13 -5.86 -9.94 -1.31
CA SER A 13 -6.84 -9.18 -2.12
C SER A 13 -7.76 -8.25 -1.31
N ARG A 14 -7.75 -8.35 0.03
CA ARG A 14 -8.49 -7.45 0.92
C ARG A 14 -7.78 -6.13 1.17
N PHE A 15 -6.51 -6.02 0.77
CA PHE A 15 -5.64 -4.88 1.05
C PHE A 15 -5.25 -4.15 -0.23
N VAL A 16 -6.12 -4.16 -1.23
CA VAL A 16 -5.93 -3.39 -2.47
C VAL A 16 -5.89 -1.90 -2.11
N SER A 17 -4.82 -1.22 -2.54
CA SER A 17 -4.70 0.23 -2.37
C SER A 17 -5.87 0.94 -3.05
N VAL A 18 -6.40 1.98 -2.42
CA VAL A 18 -7.48 2.80 -3.00
C VAL A 18 -7.00 3.57 -4.22
N LEU A 19 -5.69 3.80 -4.35
CA LEU A 19 -5.10 4.45 -5.51
C LEU A 19 -5.01 3.54 -6.74
N VAL A 20 -5.18 2.22 -6.62
CA VAL A 20 -5.04 1.28 -7.75
C VAL A 20 -5.86 1.72 -8.97
N SER A 21 -7.12 2.13 -8.76
CA SER A 21 -7.97 2.60 -9.87
C SER A 21 -7.55 3.95 -10.44
N GLU A 22 -7.05 4.87 -9.61
CA GLU A 22 -6.56 6.19 -10.06
C GLU A 22 -5.23 6.07 -10.81
N LEU A 23 -4.41 5.07 -10.45
CA LEU A 23 -3.10 4.80 -11.04
C LEU A 23 -3.16 3.94 -12.32
N GLY A 24 -4.36 3.52 -12.74
CA GLY A 24 -4.52 2.61 -13.88
C GLY A 24 -3.88 1.23 -13.66
N LEU A 25 -3.71 0.83 -12.40
CA LEU A 25 -3.12 -0.44 -12.02
C LEU A 25 -4.21 -1.52 -11.94
N SER A 26 -3.81 -2.77 -12.18
CA SER A 26 -4.69 -3.92 -11.98
C SER A 26 -4.88 -4.19 -10.48
N ALA A 27 -6.11 -4.50 -10.06
CA ALA A 27 -6.43 -4.84 -8.67
C ALA A 27 -5.85 -6.19 -8.18
N GLY A 28 -5.17 -6.94 -9.04
CA GLY A 28 -4.59 -8.25 -8.74
C GLY A 28 -3.09 -8.29 -9.02
N GLY A 29 -2.33 -8.87 -8.07
CA GLY A 29 -0.91 -9.20 -8.22
C GLY A 29 0.07 -8.21 -7.58
N GLY A 30 -0.32 -6.97 -7.36
CA GLY A 30 0.52 -5.89 -6.83
C GLY A 30 0.74 -5.90 -5.30
N LEU A 31 1.41 -4.87 -4.78
CA LEU A 31 1.58 -4.63 -3.35
C LEU A 31 0.24 -4.26 -2.69
N GLY A 32 -0.13 -4.99 -1.65
CA GLY A 32 -1.24 -4.58 -0.78
C GLY A 32 -0.83 -3.46 0.17
N VAL A 33 -1.74 -2.55 0.52
CA VAL A 33 -1.47 -1.46 1.46
C VAL A 33 -2.53 -1.39 2.54
N VAL A 34 -2.09 -1.22 3.79
CA VAL A 34 -2.93 -1.00 4.96
C VAL A 34 -2.46 0.26 5.66
N VAL A 35 -3.32 1.27 5.70
CA VAL A 35 -3.13 2.47 6.53
C VAL A 35 -4.04 2.33 7.76
N ALA A 36 -3.46 2.49 8.95
CA ALA A 36 -4.23 2.44 10.19
C ALA A 36 -3.56 3.30 11.28
N HIS A 37 -4.36 3.85 12.19
CA HIS A 37 -3.83 4.63 13.33
C HIS A 37 -2.96 3.79 14.29
N ASP A 38 -3.17 2.47 14.33
CA ASP A 38 -2.31 1.51 15.04
C ASP A 38 -1.96 0.38 14.08
N ALA A 39 -0.80 0.50 13.44
CA ALA A 39 -0.33 -0.42 12.41
C ALA A 39 -0.09 -1.83 12.97
N SER A 40 0.45 -1.92 14.18
CA SER A 40 0.75 -3.20 14.83
C SER A 40 -0.51 -3.99 15.14
N ARG A 41 -1.53 -3.32 15.68
CA ARG A 41 -2.84 -3.91 15.95
C ARG A 41 -3.57 -4.27 14.66
N ALA A 42 -3.47 -3.45 13.61
CA ALA A 42 -4.03 -3.79 12.30
C ALA A 42 -3.40 -5.06 11.72
N ALA A 43 -2.07 -5.14 11.69
CA ALA A 43 -1.35 -6.32 11.20
C ALA A 43 -1.73 -7.59 11.98
N ARG A 44 -1.80 -7.51 13.32
CA ARG A 44 -2.19 -8.64 14.17
C ARG A 44 -3.62 -9.11 13.92
N ARG A 45 -4.59 -8.18 13.82
CA ARG A 45 -5.99 -8.51 13.52
C ARG A 45 -6.15 -9.18 12.16
N SER A 46 -5.36 -8.73 11.19
CA SER A 46 -5.33 -9.26 9.83
C SER A 46 -4.46 -10.52 9.67
N ARG A 47 -3.85 -11.02 10.77
CA ARG A 47 -2.97 -12.20 10.78
C ARG A 47 -1.79 -12.09 9.79
N LEU A 48 -1.24 -10.89 9.64
CA LEU A 48 -0.13 -10.64 8.73
C LEU A 48 1.21 -10.98 9.38
N GLY A 49 1.99 -11.86 8.76
CA GLY A 49 3.33 -12.23 9.22
C GLY A 49 4.32 -11.10 8.98
N LEU A 50 5.29 -10.88 9.89
CA LEU A 50 6.40 -9.98 9.62
C LEU A 50 7.31 -10.59 8.56
N ASP A 51 7.59 -9.85 7.47
CA ASP A 51 8.43 -10.31 6.38
C ASP A 51 8.97 -9.09 5.59
N ASP A 52 10.29 -8.94 5.53
CA ASP A 52 10.98 -7.84 4.83
C ASP A 52 10.85 -7.93 3.30
N SER A 53 10.38 -9.06 2.77
CA SER A 53 9.99 -9.25 1.36
C SER A 53 8.49 -9.51 1.22
N GLY A 54 7.72 -9.02 2.19
CA GLY A 54 6.27 -9.17 2.27
C GLY A 54 5.54 -8.50 1.11
N ASP A 55 4.30 -8.95 0.90
CA ASP A 55 3.41 -8.49 -0.18
C ASP A 55 2.38 -7.46 0.29
N ILE A 56 2.46 -7.03 1.55
CA ILE A 56 1.60 -6.01 2.15
C ILE A 56 2.44 -4.99 2.92
N ALA A 57 2.28 -3.73 2.55
CA ALA A 57 2.77 -2.56 3.26
C ALA A 57 1.80 -2.16 4.38
N VAL A 58 2.24 -2.20 5.64
CA VAL A 58 1.46 -1.69 6.78
C VAL A 58 2.05 -0.39 7.30
N ILE A 59 1.21 0.64 7.34
CA ILE A 59 1.58 2.02 7.60
C ILE A 59 0.75 2.55 8.75
N GLU A 60 1.44 3.18 9.70
CA GLU A 60 0.77 3.93 10.75
C GLU A 60 0.45 5.33 10.25
N GLY A 61 -0.81 5.74 10.34
CA GLY A 61 -1.24 7.05 9.87
C GLY A 61 -2.76 7.22 9.89
N ASP A 62 -3.19 8.46 9.66
CA ASP A 62 -4.59 8.83 9.63
C ASP A 62 -5.20 8.73 8.23
N GLU A 63 -6.51 8.48 8.20
CA GLU A 63 -7.28 8.31 6.96
C GLU A 63 -7.20 9.54 6.04
N VAL A 64 -7.07 10.74 6.61
CA VAL A 64 -6.92 11.99 5.84
C VAL A 64 -5.65 11.99 4.97
N HIS A 65 -4.60 11.28 5.38
CA HIS A 65 -3.35 11.16 4.64
C HIS A 65 -3.25 9.85 3.84
N ARG A 66 -4.32 9.02 3.85
CA ARG A 66 -4.29 7.67 3.29
C ARG A 66 -3.76 7.62 1.87
N ARG A 67 -4.25 8.50 0.98
CA ARG A 67 -3.82 8.54 -0.42
C ARG A 67 -2.32 8.76 -0.55
N VAL A 68 -1.77 9.77 0.14
CA VAL A 68 -0.34 10.07 0.10
C VAL A 68 0.48 8.91 0.69
N LEU A 69 0.03 8.32 1.80
CA LEU A 69 0.71 7.19 2.42
C LEU A 69 0.71 5.95 1.52
N GLU A 70 -0.38 5.66 0.83
CA GLU A 70 -0.45 4.58 -0.15
C GLU A 70 0.43 4.85 -1.37
N ALA A 71 0.48 6.09 -1.88
CA ALA A 71 1.40 6.46 -2.97
C ALA A 71 2.86 6.25 -2.55
N LEU A 72 3.25 6.67 -1.35
CA LEU A 72 4.59 6.46 -0.82
C LEU A 72 4.90 4.96 -0.63
N ALA A 73 3.90 4.15 -0.27
CA ALA A 73 4.04 2.69 -0.18
C ALA A 73 4.42 2.08 -1.52
N LEU A 74 3.64 2.39 -2.54
CA LEU A 74 3.82 1.88 -3.90
C LEU A 74 5.12 2.39 -4.53
N TYR A 75 5.49 3.64 -4.24
CA TYR A 75 6.79 4.19 -4.62
C TYR A 75 7.96 3.42 -4.00
N THR A 76 7.86 3.06 -2.71
CA THR A 76 8.98 2.48 -1.95
C THR A 76 9.12 0.98 -2.14
N TYR A 77 7.99 0.25 -2.18
CA TYR A 77 7.96 -1.21 -2.12
C TYR A 77 7.22 -1.87 -3.28
N GLY A 78 6.55 -1.08 -4.12
CA GLY A 78 5.85 -1.60 -5.28
C GLY A 78 6.82 -2.09 -6.36
N ASP A 79 6.29 -2.86 -7.30
CA ASP A 79 7.05 -3.22 -8.49
C ASP A 79 7.35 -2.00 -9.39
N ALA A 80 8.10 -2.20 -10.47
CA ALA A 80 8.48 -1.09 -11.36
C ALA A 80 7.28 -0.32 -11.95
N ARG A 81 6.12 -0.99 -12.15
CA ARG A 81 4.91 -0.37 -12.66
C ARG A 81 4.23 0.45 -11.58
N GLU A 82 4.10 -0.12 -10.38
CA GLU A 82 3.51 0.55 -9.21
C GLU A 82 4.32 1.77 -8.79
N CYS A 83 5.66 1.66 -8.75
CA CYS A 83 6.57 2.74 -8.44
C CYS A 83 6.47 3.88 -9.47
N SER A 84 6.43 3.55 -10.76
CA SER A 84 6.27 4.53 -11.84
C SER A 84 4.93 5.28 -11.73
N ALA A 85 3.82 4.55 -11.52
CA ALA A 85 2.50 5.16 -11.38
C ALA A 85 2.42 6.04 -10.12
N ALA A 86 2.95 5.58 -8.99
CA ALA A 86 3.03 6.36 -7.75
C ALA A 86 3.85 7.64 -7.93
N THR A 87 4.97 7.56 -8.66
CA THR A 87 5.81 8.73 -8.96
C THR A 87 5.02 9.77 -9.74
N GLN A 88 4.30 9.37 -10.78
CA GLN A 88 3.47 10.29 -11.57
C GLN A 88 2.40 10.95 -10.71
N TRP A 89 1.70 10.17 -9.88
CA TRP A 89 0.67 10.68 -8.99
C TRP A 89 1.22 11.70 -7.99
N ILE A 90 2.38 11.41 -7.37
CA ILE A 90 3.03 12.33 -6.42
C ILE A 90 3.42 13.64 -7.12
N THR A 91 4.04 13.57 -8.30
CA THR A 91 4.42 14.76 -9.06
C THR A 91 3.20 15.61 -9.41
N SER A 92 2.12 15.00 -9.94
CA SER A 92 0.90 15.73 -10.27
C SER A 92 0.22 16.35 -9.04
N ALA A 93 0.26 15.67 -7.89
CA ALA A 93 -0.27 16.22 -6.64
C ALA A 93 0.54 17.43 -6.13
N GLN A 94 1.85 17.49 -6.40
CA GLN A 94 2.71 18.61 -6.04
C GLN A 94 2.55 19.80 -7.00
N GLU A 95 2.34 19.55 -8.29
CA GLU A 95 2.14 20.59 -9.31
C GLU A 95 0.77 21.28 -9.21
N GLY A 96 -0.21 20.63 -8.57
CA GLY A 96 -1.54 21.17 -8.31
C GLY A 96 -1.64 22.12 -7.10
N VAL A 97 -0.50 22.50 -6.50
CA VAL A 97 -0.38 23.40 -5.33
C VAL A 97 -0.06 24.82 -5.74
#